data_AF-A0A9E0LLT4-F1
#
_entry.id   AF-A0A9E0LLT4-F1
#
_cell.length_a   1.000
_cell.length_b   1.000
_cell.length_c   1.000
_cell.angle_alpha   90.00
_cell.angle_beta   90.00
_cell.angle_gamma   90.00
#
_symmetry.space_group_name_H-M   'P 1'
#
loop_
_entity.id
_entity.type
_entity.pdbx_description
1 polymer ?
#
loop_
_entity_poly.entity_id
_entity_poly.type
_entity_poly.pdbx_seq_one_letter_code
_entity_poly.pdbx_strand_id
1 'polypeptide(L)'
;MSLNFKLFSKQSKNRGKRRSKKAASLILVIACGFGLMALIYGLFSLAMFLGGSRQVRNAADAGALNVSRKMMDIRVPTDPKYADVADTSGKVGMSNVNRLWGKAYLINANLEEMQKSGQAGPKATGNGDAAYQIAQTINDNLYSELASSKTQDLFFNQMAGRRTANMINPGMGIDKNRQNTCPIAMVDRGDESNLVMTPGQIPAGITVGKVDKGSKSYMQGYVPMTANNKKFTFTSFHEGEQPHLISDSVFDPNRADIAPIAGSATVIPNAFRQSALASNGSLDSTATASAVANPIRSYSMTIPQSYITLHVLNTSNWFVDGKKIKSISYETKADQTIHGLVDYQTPTRVINCFGKLGGEYASGRNIMAIIKALKADYEPAMKKLLQRIQGMDPSFTMAKLTKMLENQNYDKNVSRYYIFAKDDSADHTDPQIQIQADTGSLPTWIDVKNWQEDFDGTAKDLVTEPTTTDEYANAWQSPPGTPQPTAKNSGVMIWQPGSGYTKAVGNLFIARTTNLNFSSKP
;
A
#
# COMPACT_ATOMS: atom_id res chain seq x y z
N MET A 1 0.81 -115.89 -92.35
CA MET A 1 0.64 -115.26 -93.67
C MET A 1 0.14 -113.84 -93.44
N SER A 2 0.96 -112.82 -93.77
CA SER A 2 0.57 -111.39 -93.96
C SER A 2 0.00 -110.64 -92.73
N LEU A 3 0.39 -109.42 -92.32
CA LEU A 3 1.39 -108.44 -92.71
C LEU A 3 1.48 -107.41 -91.55
N ASN A 4 2.62 -106.71 -91.46
CA ASN A 4 2.88 -105.50 -90.68
C ASN A 4 1.81 -104.40 -90.81
N PHE A 5 1.62 -103.56 -89.77
CA PHE A 5 1.91 -102.12 -89.87
C PHE A 5 2.05 -101.39 -88.52
N LYS A 6 2.77 -100.27 -88.57
CA LYS A 6 3.49 -99.51 -87.55
C LYS A 6 2.77 -98.20 -87.18
N LEU A 7 3.14 -97.66 -85.99
CA LEU A 7 3.19 -96.22 -85.61
C LEU A 7 1.83 -95.52 -85.34
N PHE A 8 1.63 -94.57 -84.42
CA PHE A 8 2.49 -93.57 -83.75
C PHE A 8 1.83 -93.07 -82.44
N SER A 9 2.65 -92.70 -81.45
CA SER A 9 2.51 -91.60 -80.45
C SER A 9 1.24 -91.55 -79.56
N LYS A 10 1.33 -91.30 -78.25
CA LYS A 10 1.95 -90.11 -77.66
C LYS A 10 2.01 -90.31 -76.13
N GLN A 11 3.20 -90.22 -75.57
CA GLN A 11 3.39 -90.06 -74.13
C GLN A 11 2.85 -88.69 -73.68
N SER A 12 2.03 -88.66 -72.63
CA SER A 12 1.81 -87.46 -71.83
C SER A 12 2.18 -87.74 -70.38
N LYS A 13 3.22 -87.02 -69.92
CA LYS A 13 3.85 -87.07 -68.61
C LYS A 13 2.90 -86.54 -67.53
N ASN A 14 2.51 -87.40 -66.59
CA ASN A 14 2.03 -86.97 -65.28
C ASN A 14 3.20 -86.50 -64.42
N ARG A 15 3.53 -85.19 -64.46
CA ARG A 15 4.44 -84.54 -63.52
C ARG A 15 3.92 -83.16 -63.13
N GLY A 16 3.60 -83.00 -61.84
CA GLY A 16 3.77 -81.72 -61.15
C GLY A 16 2.53 -80.94 -60.69
N LYS A 17 1.65 -81.52 -59.86
CA LYS A 17 0.80 -80.74 -58.92
C LYS A 17 1.33 -80.86 -57.48
N ARG A 18 2.51 -80.27 -57.24
CA ARG A 18 3.04 -79.94 -55.90
C ARG A 18 3.78 -78.59 -55.97
N ARG A 19 3.07 -77.55 -56.39
CA ARG A 19 3.47 -76.13 -56.26
C ARG A 19 2.23 -75.33 -55.85
N SER A 20 1.97 -75.24 -54.54
CA SER A 20 1.16 -74.14 -53.97
C SER A 20 1.26 -74.02 -52.44
N LYS A 21 1.62 -75.09 -51.70
CA LYS A 21 1.67 -75.02 -50.23
C LYS A 21 2.91 -74.31 -49.63
N LYS A 22 4.04 -74.24 -50.35
CA LYS A 22 5.24 -73.49 -49.89
C LYS A 22 5.18 -71.99 -50.20
N ALA A 23 4.42 -71.58 -51.21
CA ALA A 23 4.25 -70.16 -51.57
C ALA A 23 3.23 -69.47 -50.66
N ALA A 24 2.14 -70.15 -50.31
CA ALA A 24 1.12 -69.63 -49.39
C ALA A 24 1.66 -69.42 -47.95
N SER A 25 2.51 -70.32 -47.44
CA SER A 25 3.14 -70.14 -46.12
C SER A 25 4.19 -69.02 -46.11
N LEU A 26 4.92 -68.82 -47.21
CA LEU A 26 5.88 -67.74 -47.35
C LEU A 26 5.18 -66.37 -47.36
N ILE A 27 4.05 -66.25 -48.09
CA ILE A 27 3.25 -65.02 -48.15
C ILE A 27 2.67 -64.69 -46.77
N LEU A 28 2.18 -65.69 -46.00
CA LEU A 28 1.68 -65.48 -44.64
C LEU A 28 2.80 -64.99 -43.69
N VAL A 29 3.98 -65.61 -43.74
CA VAL A 29 5.14 -65.21 -42.91
C VAL A 29 5.61 -63.80 -43.27
N ILE A 30 5.65 -63.47 -44.57
CA ILE A 30 5.96 -62.12 -45.05
C ILE A 30 4.89 -61.12 -44.58
N ALA A 31 3.61 -61.44 -44.70
CA ALA A 31 2.51 -60.58 -44.26
C ALA A 31 2.49 -60.38 -42.74
N CYS A 32 2.74 -61.43 -41.94
CA CYS A 32 2.90 -61.33 -40.49
C CYS A 32 4.17 -60.55 -40.12
N GLY A 33 5.27 -60.72 -40.86
CA GLY A 33 6.51 -59.97 -40.67
C GLY A 33 6.32 -58.48 -40.96
N PHE A 34 5.69 -58.12 -42.08
CA PHE A 34 5.33 -56.73 -42.39
C PHE A 34 4.30 -56.17 -41.41
N GLY A 35 3.32 -56.95 -41.00
CA GLY A 35 2.33 -56.56 -39.99
C GLY A 35 2.99 -56.26 -38.64
N LEU A 36 3.93 -57.10 -38.20
CA LEU A 36 4.68 -56.90 -36.96
C LEU A 36 5.64 -55.70 -37.06
N MET A 37 6.30 -55.51 -38.21
CA MET A 37 7.12 -54.32 -38.48
C MET A 37 6.28 -53.04 -38.47
N ALA A 38 5.09 -53.06 -39.05
CA ALA A 38 4.15 -51.93 -39.01
C ALA A 38 3.66 -51.63 -37.58
N LEU A 39 3.42 -52.67 -36.77
CA LEU A 39 3.00 -52.53 -35.38
C LEU A 39 4.13 -51.97 -34.50
N ILE A 40 5.36 -52.46 -34.67
CA ILE A 40 6.56 -51.91 -34.00
C ILE A 40 6.77 -50.45 -34.41
N TYR A 41 6.69 -50.14 -35.70
CA TYR A 41 6.81 -48.77 -36.21
C TYR A 41 5.72 -47.86 -35.63
N GLY A 42 4.48 -48.33 -35.54
CA GLY A 42 3.36 -47.60 -34.93
C GLY A 42 3.57 -47.33 -33.43
N LEU A 43 3.99 -48.34 -32.66
CA LEU A 43 4.30 -48.19 -31.23
C LEU A 43 5.49 -47.28 -30.98
N PHE A 44 6.54 -47.37 -31.81
CA PHE A 44 7.69 -46.49 -31.75
C PHE A 44 7.32 -45.03 -32.06
N SER A 45 6.51 -44.81 -33.11
CA SER A 45 6.01 -43.48 -33.47
C SER A 45 5.14 -42.87 -32.36
N LEU A 46 4.30 -43.68 -31.71
CA LEU A 46 3.50 -43.27 -30.56
C LEU A 46 4.38 -42.92 -29.35
N ALA A 47 5.39 -43.74 -29.04
CA ALA A 47 6.31 -43.48 -27.94
C ALA A 47 7.13 -42.19 -28.16
N MET A 48 7.56 -41.95 -29.39
CA MET A 48 8.24 -40.72 -29.81
C MET A 48 7.33 -39.50 -29.66
N PHE A 49 6.07 -39.58 -30.12
CA PHE A 49 5.09 -38.52 -29.95
C PHE A 49 4.79 -38.21 -28.47
N LEU A 50 4.60 -39.24 -27.63
CA LEU A 50 4.36 -39.07 -26.19
C LEU A 50 5.57 -38.48 -25.46
N GLY A 51 6.79 -38.90 -25.82
CA GLY A 51 8.01 -38.32 -25.29
C GLY A 51 8.21 -36.86 -25.73
N GLY A 52 7.89 -36.55 -26.98
CA GLY A 52 7.86 -35.18 -27.51
C GLY A 52 6.84 -34.29 -26.81
N SER A 53 5.63 -34.81 -26.55
CA SER A 53 4.61 -34.10 -25.78
C SER A 53 5.09 -33.73 -24.37
N ARG A 54 5.87 -34.60 -23.71
CA ARG A 54 6.50 -34.27 -22.42
C ARG A 54 7.53 -33.14 -22.54
N GLN A 55 8.30 -33.10 -23.64
CA GLN A 55 9.24 -31.99 -23.90
C GLN A 55 8.51 -30.65 -24.07
N VAL A 56 7.38 -30.65 -24.78
CA VAL A 56 6.53 -29.47 -24.97
C VAL A 56 5.91 -29.02 -23.64
N ARG A 57 5.41 -29.95 -22.81
CA ARG A 57 4.91 -29.64 -21.46
C ARG A 57 5.98 -29.02 -20.57
N ASN A 58 7.15 -29.65 -20.49
CA ASN A 58 8.27 -29.11 -19.71
C ASN A 58 8.67 -27.71 -20.18
N ALA A 59 8.61 -27.43 -21.48
CA ALA A 59 8.88 -26.11 -22.05
C ALA A 59 7.79 -25.09 -21.70
N ALA A 60 6.52 -25.47 -21.76
CA ALA A 60 5.41 -24.64 -21.31
C ALA A 60 5.56 -24.27 -19.82
N ASP A 61 5.82 -25.25 -18.96
CA ASP A 61 6.04 -25.07 -17.52
C ASP A 61 7.18 -24.09 -17.24
N ALA A 62 8.34 -24.32 -17.85
CA ALA A 62 9.50 -23.45 -17.68
C ALA A 62 9.26 -22.04 -18.26
N GLY A 63 8.53 -21.94 -19.37
CA GLY A 63 8.16 -20.67 -19.97
C GLY A 63 7.20 -19.87 -19.10
N ALA A 64 6.13 -20.49 -18.59
CA ALA A 64 5.17 -19.86 -17.69
C ALA A 64 5.84 -19.40 -16.39
N LEU A 65 6.67 -20.25 -15.77
CA LEU A 65 7.41 -19.89 -14.56
C LEU A 65 8.38 -18.73 -14.81
N ASN A 66 9.06 -18.71 -15.96
CA ASN A 66 9.94 -17.60 -16.31
C ASN A 66 9.17 -16.29 -16.54
N VAL A 67 8.00 -16.36 -17.19
CA VAL A 67 7.10 -15.20 -17.31
C VAL A 67 6.72 -14.67 -15.94
N SER A 68 6.20 -15.51 -15.04
CA SER A 68 5.80 -15.05 -13.70
C SER A 68 6.98 -14.49 -12.90
N ARG A 69 8.19 -15.06 -13.04
CA ARG A 69 9.40 -14.50 -12.43
C ARG A 69 9.79 -13.15 -12.99
N LYS A 70 9.74 -12.98 -14.31
CA LYS A 70 10.15 -11.76 -15.02
C LYS A 70 9.13 -10.64 -14.99
N MET A 71 7.85 -10.95 -14.85
CA MET A 71 6.79 -9.96 -14.60
C MET A 71 7.05 -9.17 -13.32
N MET A 72 7.66 -9.80 -12.31
CA MET A 72 8.08 -9.11 -11.09
C MET A 72 9.26 -8.15 -11.28
N ASP A 73 9.95 -8.14 -12.43
CA ASP A 73 11.01 -7.18 -12.75
C ASP A 73 10.44 -5.94 -13.47
N ILE A 74 9.18 -5.97 -13.93
CA ILE A 74 8.54 -4.84 -14.62
C ILE A 74 8.29 -3.70 -13.64
N ARG A 75 8.67 -2.49 -14.04
CA ARG A 75 8.61 -1.27 -13.23
C ARG A 75 8.16 -0.10 -14.08
N VAL A 76 7.28 0.73 -13.55
CA VAL A 76 6.80 1.97 -14.19
C VAL A 76 7.21 3.20 -13.37
N PRO A 77 7.50 4.35 -14.00
CA PRO A 77 7.78 5.60 -13.29
C PRO A 77 6.66 5.99 -12.33
N THR A 78 7.04 6.56 -11.18
CA THR A 78 6.08 7.11 -10.20
C THR A 78 5.91 8.62 -10.37
N ASP A 79 4.80 9.14 -9.85
CA ASP A 79 4.63 10.58 -9.61
C ASP A 79 5.48 11.03 -8.40
N PRO A 80 6.09 12.23 -8.41
CA PRO A 80 6.86 12.75 -7.27
C PRO A 80 6.13 12.71 -5.92
N LYS A 81 4.79 12.83 -5.89
CA LYS A 81 3.99 12.74 -4.66
C LYS A 81 3.93 11.33 -4.06
N TYR A 82 4.35 10.32 -4.81
CA TYR A 82 4.43 8.92 -4.41
C TYR A 82 5.86 8.37 -4.55
N ALA A 83 6.87 9.22 -4.71
CA ALA A 83 8.27 8.79 -4.75
C ALA A 83 8.69 8.07 -3.46
N ASP A 84 8.05 8.38 -2.34
CA ASP A 84 8.30 7.81 -1.03
C ASP A 84 7.76 6.38 -0.83
N VAL A 85 6.94 5.87 -1.77
CA VAL A 85 6.50 4.46 -1.81
C VAL A 85 7.07 3.69 -3.01
N ALA A 86 7.86 4.37 -3.84
CA ALA A 86 8.56 3.79 -4.96
C ALA A 86 9.81 3.01 -4.51
N ASP A 87 10.45 2.31 -5.44
CA ASP A 87 11.77 1.74 -5.20
C ASP A 87 12.86 2.84 -5.28
N THR A 88 14.10 2.48 -4.98
CA THR A 88 15.25 3.39 -5.03
C THR A 88 15.49 4.05 -6.40
N SER A 89 14.85 3.56 -7.46
CA SER A 89 14.92 4.12 -8.81
C SER A 89 13.71 5.00 -9.16
N GLY A 90 12.84 5.29 -8.18
CA GLY A 90 11.62 6.07 -8.38
C GLY A 90 10.56 5.34 -9.20
N LYS A 91 10.51 4.01 -9.13
CA LYS A 91 9.55 3.20 -9.88
C LYS A 91 8.66 2.31 -9.00
N VAL A 92 7.52 1.94 -9.56
CA VAL A 92 6.54 1.03 -8.95
C VAL A 92 6.42 -0.23 -9.80
N GLY A 93 6.38 -1.39 -9.15
CA GLY A 93 6.08 -2.69 -9.74
C GLY A 93 5.31 -3.57 -8.77
N MET A 94 5.25 -4.87 -9.08
CA MET A 94 4.47 -5.83 -8.27
C MET A 94 4.89 -5.85 -6.79
N SER A 95 6.17 -5.61 -6.47
CA SER A 95 6.65 -5.59 -5.09
C SER A 95 6.02 -4.48 -4.24
N ASN A 96 5.87 -3.27 -4.77
CA ASN A 96 5.48 -2.08 -4.01
C ASN A 96 4.14 -1.47 -4.43
N VAL A 97 3.41 -2.06 -5.40
CA VAL A 97 2.09 -1.55 -5.81
C VAL A 97 1.07 -1.51 -4.67
N ASN A 98 1.13 -2.45 -3.72
CA ASN A 98 0.25 -2.41 -2.55
C ASN A 98 0.62 -1.28 -1.57
N ARG A 99 1.89 -0.82 -1.53
CA ARG A 99 2.27 0.37 -0.75
C ARG A 99 1.67 1.63 -1.34
N LEU A 100 1.69 1.74 -2.67
CA LEU A 100 1.04 2.82 -3.42
C LEU A 100 -0.45 2.90 -3.07
N TRP A 101 -1.16 1.78 -3.18
CA TRP A 101 -2.57 1.71 -2.80
C TRP A 101 -2.80 1.95 -1.31
N GLY A 102 -1.90 1.47 -0.44
CA GLY A 102 -1.98 1.67 1.01
C GLY A 102 -1.89 3.12 1.44
N LYS A 103 -0.94 3.87 0.87
CA LYS A 103 -0.82 5.33 1.10
C LYS A 103 -2.08 6.06 0.62
N ALA A 104 -2.54 5.76 -0.59
CA ALA A 104 -3.76 6.37 -1.15
C ALA A 104 -5.01 6.05 -0.31
N TYR A 105 -5.09 4.83 0.22
CA TYR A 105 -6.15 4.37 1.10
C TYR A 105 -6.13 5.13 2.43
N LEU A 106 -4.97 5.25 3.09
CA LEU A 106 -4.84 6.00 4.33
C LEU A 106 -5.20 7.48 4.16
N ILE A 107 -4.79 8.11 3.06
CA ILE A 107 -5.17 9.50 2.74
C ILE A 107 -6.70 9.64 2.63
N ASN A 108 -7.34 8.72 1.90
CA ASN A 108 -8.79 8.75 1.72
C ASN A 108 -9.55 8.35 2.99
N ALA A 109 -8.99 7.48 3.82
CA ALA A 109 -9.54 7.15 5.13
C ALA A 109 -9.47 8.36 6.07
N ASN A 110 -8.34 9.07 6.10
CA ASN A 110 -8.22 10.31 6.87
C ASN A 110 -9.25 11.35 6.42
N LEU A 111 -9.43 11.52 5.10
CA LEU A 111 -10.44 12.41 4.53
C LEU A 111 -11.88 12.02 4.90
N GLU A 112 -12.23 10.73 4.82
CA GLU A 112 -13.56 10.26 5.20
C GLU A 112 -13.86 10.56 6.68
N GLU A 113 -12.87 10.40 7.56
CA GLU A 113 -13.01 10.79 8.95
C GLU A 113 -13.17 12.31 9.13
N MET A 114 -12.42 13.11 8.36
CA MET A 114 -12.57 14.58 8.35
C MET A 114 -13.97 14.99 7.91
N GLN A 115 -14.54 14.32 6.90
CA GLN A 115 -15.91 14.58 6.45
C GLN A 115 -16.92 14.22 7.55
N LYS A 116 -16.78 13.06 8.19
CA LYS A 116 -17.66 12.60 9.29
C LYS A 116 -17.60 13.51 10.51
N SER A 117 -16.43 14.08 10.82
CA SER A 117 -16.24 14.99 11.97
C SER A 117 -16.60 16.45 11.68
N GLY A 118 -16.94 16.78 10.42
CA GLY A 118 -17.18 18.16 9.98
C GLY A 118 -15.91 19.01 9.94
N GLN A 119 -14.75 18.36 9.82
CA GLN A 119 -13.42 18.99 9.79
C GLN A 119 -12.76 18.96 8.40
N ALA A 120 -13.47 18.55 7.35
CA ALA A 120 -12.98 18.62 5.97
C ALA A 120 -12.98 20.08 5.50
N GLY A 121 -11.79 20.62 5.17
CA GLY A 121 -11.66 21.95 4.60
C GLY A 121 -11.90 21.98 3.08
N PRO A 122 -11.85 23.17 2.46
CA PRO A 122 -12.21 23.34 1.05
C PRO A 122 -11.36 22.53 0.06
N LYS A 123 -10.10 22.23 0.41
CA LYS A 123 -9.17 21.48 -0.45
C LYS A 123 -9.22 19.96 -0.21
N ALA A 124 -9.84 19.52 0.89
CA ALA A 124 -9.72 18.13 1.38
C ALA A 124 -10.21 17.11 0.35
N THR A 125 -11.40 17.31 -0.20
CA THR A 125 -11.98 16.41 -1.21
C THR A 125 -11.12 16.32 -2.47
N GLY A 126 -10.65 17.47 -2.99
CA GLY A 126 -9.79 17.51 -4.17
C GLY A 126 -8.44 16.82 -3.95
N ASN A 127 -7.88 16.92 -2.75
CA ASN A 127 -6.66 16.20 -2.37
C ASN A 127 -6.86 14.69 -2.32
N GLY A 128 -7.97 14.21 -1.74
CA GLY A 128 -8.30 12.78 -1.71
C GLY A 128 -8.54 12.20 -3.10
N ASP A 129 -9.26 12.95 -3.95
CA ASP A 129 -9.46 12.59 -5.36
C ASP A 129 -8.13 12.51 -6.12
N ALA A 130 -7.28 13.52 -5.98
CA ALA A 130 -5.97 13.53 -6.63
C ALA A 130 -5.07 12.38 -6.14
N ALA A 131 -5.07 12.10 -4.84
CA ALA A 131 -4.33 10.96 -4.28
C ALA A 131 -4.75 9.64 -4.93
N TYR A 132 -6.07 9.42 -5.07
CA TYR A 132 -6.62 8.22 -5.71
C TYR A 132 -6.27 8.16 -7.20
N GLN A 133 -6.46 9.27 -7.94
CA GLN A 133 -6.21 9.32 -9.39
C GLN A 133 -4.75 9.10 -9.75
N ILE A 134 -3.81 9.63 -8.96
CA ILE A 134 -2.37 9.39 -9.18
C ILE A 134 -2.05 7.91 -8.96
N ALA A 135 -2.53 7.31 -7.87
CA ALA A 135 -2.32 5.89 -7.60
C ALA A 135 -2.94 5.01 -8.70
N GLN A 136 -4.14 5.33 -9.15
CA GLN A 136 -4.81 4.65 -10.25
C GLN A 136 -4.00 4.75 -11.55
N THR A 137 -3.50 5.94 -11.91
CA THR A 137 -2.72 6.13 -13.14
C THR A 137 -1.45 5.28 -13.14
N ILE A 138 -0.69 5.28 -12.03
CA ILE A 138 0.52 4.47 -11.90
C ILE A 138 0.18 2.98 -12.00
N ASN A 139 -0.91 2.55 -11.35
CA ASN A 139 -1.40 1.19 -11.39
C ASN A 139 -1.84 0.77 -12.80
N ASP A 140 -2.57 1.62 -13.53
CA ASP A 140 -3.06 1.34 -14.89
C ASP A 140 -1.88 1.22 -15.88
N ASN A 141 -0.84 2.03 -15.71
CA ASN A 141 0.40 1.91 -16.47
C ASN A 141 1.11 0.57 -16.18
N LEU A 142 1.22 0.19 -14.91
CA LEU A 142 1.81 -1.10 -14.53
C LEU A 142 0.99 -2.27 -15.08
N TYR A 143 -0.34 -2.21 -14.96
CA TYR A 143 -1.24 -3.23 -15.51
C TYR A 143 -1.03 -3.38 -17.03
N SER A 144 -0.94 -2.28 -17.77
CA SER A 144 -0.76 -2.30 -19.22
C SER A 144 0.52 -3.04 -19.64
N GLU A 145 1.60 -2.89 -18.88
CA GLU A 145 2.86 -3.62 -19.11
C GLU A 145 2.76 -5.10 -18.73
N LEU A 146 2.07 -5.43 -17.62
CA LEU A 146 1.90 -6.82 -17.16
C LEU A 146 0.93 -7.62 -18.04
N ALA A 147 -0.13 -6.98 -18.52
CA ALA A 147 -1.12 -7.57 -19.41
C ALA A 147 -0.67 -7.61 -20.89
N SER A 148 0.47 -6.99 -21.22
CA SER A 148 1.00 -6.93 -22.58
C SER A 148 1.41 -8.32 -23.08
N SER A 149 0.71 -8.82 -24.09
CA SER A 149 1.07 -10.06 -24.78
C SER A 149 2.49 -10.00 -25.33
N LYS A 150 2.95 -8.85 -25.84
CA LYS A 150 4.31 -8.68 -26.37
C LYS A 150 5.37 -8.93 -25.28
N THR A 151 5.15 -8.39 -24.08
CA THR A 151 6.10 -8.53 -22.97
C THR A 151 6.11 -9.96 -22.43
N GLN A 152 4.94 -10.58 -22.31
CA GLN A 152 4.82 -11.98 -21.93
C GLN A 152 5.47 -12.92 -22.96
N ASP A 153 5.28 -12.67 -24.26
CA ASP A 153 5.90 -13.43 -25.35
C ASP A 153 7.43 -13.37 -25.28
N LEU A 154 7.97 -12.18 -25.04
CA LEU A 154 9.41 -11.98 -24.90
C LEU A 154 9.98 -12.85 -23.77
N PHE A 155 9.38 -12.81 -22.58
CA PHE A 155 9.85 -13.59 -21.43
C PHE A 155 9.61 -15.09 -21.60
N PHE A 156 8.52 -15.50 -22.25
CA PHE A 156 8.29 -16.91 -22.56
C PHE A 156 9.40 -17.44 -23.48
N ASN A 157 9.70 -16.73 -24.57
CA ASN A 157 10.68 -17.16 -25.58
C ASN A 157 12.13 -17.18 -25.06
N GLN A 158 12.46 -16.39 -24.03
CA GLN A 158 13.79 -16.44 -23.39
C GLN A 158 14.14 -17.83 -22.83
N MET A 159 13.15 -18.62 -22.42
CA MET A 159 13.34 -19.96 -21.86
C MET A 159 12.77 -21.06 -22.73
N ALA A 160 11.51 -20.94 -23.17
CA ALA A 160 10.84 -21.97 -23.96
C ALA A 160 11.40 -22.06 -25.39
N GLY A 161 11.68 -20.91 -26.02
CA GLY A 161 12.22 -20.84 -27.39
C GLY A 161 13.65 -21.38 -27.55
N ARG A 162 14.36 -21.63 -26.44
CA ARG A 162 15.68 -22.30 -26.44
C ARG A 162 15.57 -23.83 -26.39
N ARG A 163 14.36 -24.37 -26.26
CA ARG A 163 14.10 -25.80 -26.16
C ARG A 163 13.62 -26.35 -27.50
N THR A 164 13.88 -27.63 -27.72
CA THR A 164 13.51 -28.35 -28.94
C THR A 164 12.69 -29.58 -28.62
N ALA A 165 11.70 -29.88 -29.46
CA ALA A 165 10.87 -31.08 -29.40
C ALA A 165 11.47 -32.18 -30.30
N ASN A 166 12.72 -32.57 -30.03
CA ASN A 166 13.49 -33.50 -30.88
C ASN A 166 12.84 -34.88 -31.03
N MET A 167 11.99 -35.27 -30.07
CA MET A 167 11.25 -36.54 -30.16
C MET A 167 10.04 -36.48 -31.10
N ILE A 168 9.56 -35.30 -31.47
CA ILE A 168 8.51 -35.13 -32.50
C ILE A 168 9.19 -35.03 -33.88
N ASN A 169 10.19 -34.15 -33.99
CA ASN A 169 11.04 -34.03 -35.17
C ASN A 169 12.38 -33.43 -34.73
N PRO A 170 13.53 -34.00 -35.11
CA PRO A 170 14.84 -33.43 -34.77
C PRO A 170 14.95 -31.95 -35.17
N GLY A 171 15.37 -31.11 -34.23
CA GLY A 171 15.53 -29.66 -34.45
C GLY A 171 14.21 -28.87 -34.45
N MET A 172 13.07 -29.49 -34.16
CA MET A 172 11.79 -28.77 -34.04
C MET A 172 11.84 -27.78 -32.87
N GLY A 173 11.75 -26.49 -33.16
CA GLY A 173 11.61 -25.44 -32.17
C GLY A 173 10.29 -25.54 -31.41
N ILE A 174 10.26 -24.98 -30.21
CA ILE A 174 9.03 -24.81 -29.43
C ILE A 174 8.70 -23.32 -29.42
N ASP A 175 7.59 -22.97 -30.05
CA ASP A 175 7.09 -21.61 -30.14
C ASP A 175 5.89 -21.40 -29.19
N LYS A 176 5.46 -20.15 -29.03
CA LYS A 176 4.24 -19.84 -28.28
C LYS A 176 2.99 -20.15 -29.11
N ASN A 177 2.02 -20.85 -28.50
CA ASN A 177 0.66 -20.93 -29.05
C ASN A 177 -0.14 -19.66 -28.70
N ARG A 178 -0.68 -18.98 -29.71
CA ARG A 178 -1.46 -17.74 -29.57
C ARG A 178 -2.97 -17.97 -29.36
N GLN A 179 -3.42 -19.20 -29.19
CA GLN A 179 -4.84 -19.53 -29.07
C GLN A 179 -5.51 -19.15 -27.73
N ASN A 180 -4.75 -18.81 -26.69
CA ASN A 180 -5.35 -18.43 -25.40
C ASN A 180 -5.90 -17.00 -25.42
N THR A 181 -7.16 -16.84 -25.01
CA THR A 181 -7.87 -15.55 -25.06
C THR A 181 -7.57 -14.62 -23.89
N CYS A 182 -7.20 -15.14 -22.71
CA CYS A 182 -6.79 -14.33 -21.55
C CYS A 182 -5.61 -14.99 -20.81
N PRO A 183 -4.41 -14.38 -20.82
CA PRO A 183 -3.22 -14.97 -20.21
C PRO A 183 -3.00 -14.55 -18.75
N ILE A 184 -3.96 -13.86 -18.12
CA ILE A 184 -3.82 -13.30 -16.77
C ILE A 184 -4.97 -13.69 -15.84
N ALA A 185 -4.67 -13.84 -14.55
CA ALA A 185 -5.65 -14.14 -13.50
C ALA A 185 -5.29 -13.42 -12.18
N MET A 186 -6.31 -13.26 -11.34
CA MET A 186 -6.21 -12.76 -9.97
C MET A 186 -6.53 -13.92 -9.01
N VAL A 187 -5.52 -14.71 -8.68
CA VAL A 187 -5.66 -15.90 -7.82
C VAL A 187 -5.58 -15.53 -6.34
N ASP A 188 -6.02 -16.42 -5.46
CA ASP A 188 -5.96 -16.22 -4.00
C ASP A 188 -6.80 -15.01 -3.52
N ARG A 189 -8.03 -14.93 -4.03
CA ARG A 189 -8.96 -13.85 -3.69
C ARG A 189 -9.40 -13.95 -2.24
N GLY A 190 -9.31 -12.84 -1.51
CA GLY A 190 -9.66 -12.79 -0.10
C GLY A 190 -8.55 -13.18 0.86
N ASP A 191 -7.39 -13.61 0.36
CA ASP A 191 -6.20 -13.88 1.16
C ASP A 191 -5.38 -12.61 1.43
N GLU A 192 -4.23 -12.76 2.09
CA GLU A 192 -3.32 -11.66 2.38
C GLU A 192 -2.73 -11.02 1.12
N SER A 193 -2.67 -9.69 1.14
CA SER A 193 -1.70 -8.94 0.35
C SER A 193 -0.34 -8.92 1.05
N ASN A 194 0.68 -8.38 0.40
CA ASN A 194 1.96 -8.14 1.06
C ASN A 194 2.02 -6.86 1.92
N LEU A 195 0.88 -6.25 2.26
CA LEU A 195 0.81 -5.04 3.04
C LEU A 195 0.31 -5.31 4.46
N VAL A 196 1.20 -5.22 5.45
CA VAL A 196 0.92 -5.35 6.88
C VAL A 196 0.22 -4.09 7.36
N MET A 197 -0.81 -4.27 8.19
CA MET A 197 -1.57 -3.18 8.79
C MET A 197 -1.71 -3.37 10.30
N THR A 198 -1.90 -2.26 11.01
CA THR A 198 -2.29 -2.26 12.43
C THR A 198 -3.64 -1.55 12.56
N PRO A 199 -4.65 -2.13 13.22
CA PRO A 199 -5.97 -1.50 13.31
C PRO A 199 -5.97 -0.07 13.87
N GLY A 200 -5.06 0.24 14.80
CA GLY A 200 -4.92 1.56 15.42
C GLY A 200 -4.56 2.69 14.45
N GLN A 201 -3.97 2.39 13.29
CA GLN A 201 -3.63 3.41 12.28
C GLN A 201 -4.84 3.85 11.45
N ILE A 202 -5.92 3.06 11.44
CA ILE A 202 -7.13 3.38 10.69
C ILE A 202 -8.00 4.34 11.53
N PRO A 203 -8.47 5.47 10.97
CA PRO A 203 -9.38 6.35 11.70
C PRO A 203 -10.66 5.64 12.16
N ALA A 204 -11.17 6.04 13.32
CA ALA A 204 -12.37 5.44 13.89
C ALA A 204 -13.57 5.55 12.94
N GLY A 205 -14.39 4.49 12.88
CA GLY A 205 -15.59 4.44 12.02
C GLY A 205 -15.31 4.10 10.56
N ILE A 206 -14.07 3.71 10.22
CA ILE A 206 -13.70 3.20 8.89
C ILE A 206 -13.39 1.71 9.03
N THR A 207 -14.02 0.90 8.19
CA THR A 207 -13.84 -0.56 8.18
C THR A 207 -12.86 -0.93 7.08
N VAL A 208 -11.97 -1.87 7.39
CA VAL A 208 -10.96 -2.36 6.46
C VAL A 208 -10.99 -3.88 6.42
N GLY A 209 -10.90 -4.46 5.23
CA GLY A 209 -10.73 -5.89 5.03
C GLY A 209 -9.33 -6.31 5.47
N LYS A 210 -9.25 -7.28 6.39
CA LYS A 210 -7.98 -7.78 6.92
C LYS A 210 -7.93 -9.30 6.95
N VAL A 211 -6.73 -9.83 6.81
CA VAL A 211 -6.42 -11.25 6.97
C VAL A 211 -5.36 -11.38 8.05
N ASP A 212 -5.67 -12.11 9.12
CA ASP A 212 -4.74 -12.36 10.21
C ASP A 212 -3.92 -13.62 9.94
N LYS A 213 -2.59 -13.48 9.90
CA LYS A 213 -1.64 -14.59 9.73
C LYS A 213 -0.58 -14.49 10.83
N GLY A 214 -0.63 -15.41 11.78
CA GLY A 214 0.23 -15.38 12.97
C GLY A 214 -0.02 -14.12 13.80
N SER A 215 1.03 -13.35 14.08
CA SER A 215 0.95 -12.10 14.85
C SER A 215 0.77 -10.84 13.99
N LYS A 216 0.59 -10.99 12.67
CA LYS A 216 0.45 -9.88 11.72
C LYS A 216 -0.95 -9.86 11.11
N SER A 217 -1.47 -8.67 10.89
CA SER A 217 -2.67 -8.44 10.08
C SER A 217 -2.24 -7.87 8.74
N TYR A 218 -2.75 -8.43 7.65
CA TYR A 218 -2.50 -7.97 6.29
C TYR A 218 -3.76 -7.34 5.71
N MET A 219 -3.60 -6.37 4.80
CA MET A 219 -4.70 -5.91 3.96
C MET A 219 -5.18 -7.06 3.09
N GLN A 220 -6.50 -7.21 2.95
CA GLN A 220 -7.09 -8.29 2.16
C GLN A 220 -6.89 -8.05 0.65
N GLY A 221 -6.40 -9.07 -0.06
CA GLY A 221 -6.14 -9.05 -1.49
C GLY A 221 -7.39 -9.40 -2.32
N TYR A 222 -7.52 -8.74 -3.47
CA TYR A 222 -8.58 -8.90 -4.46
C TYR A 222 -10.02 -8.76 -3.95
N VAL A 223 -10.20 -8.15 -2.78
CA VAL A 223 -11.48 -7.76 -2.21
C VAL A 223 -11.56 -6.24 -2.19
N PRO A 224 -12.45 -5.62 -3.00
CA PRO A 224 -12.59 -4.17 -3.02
C PRO A 224 -13.02 -3.62 -1.66
N MET A 225 -12.31 -2.62 -1.18
CA MET A 225 -12.61 -1.86 0.03
C MET A 225 -12.93 -0.42 -0.33
N THR A 226 -13.82 0.22 0.44
CA THR A 226 -14.21 1.61 0.17
C THR A 226 -13.63 2.54 1.23
N ALA A 227 -13.02 3.65 0.79
CA ALA A 227 -12.72 4.79 1.64
C ALA A 227 -13.00 6.09 0.85
N ASN A 228 -13.69 7.06 1.46
CA ASN A 228 -14.11 8.31 0.82
C ASN A 228 -14.83 8.08 -0.54
N ASN A 229 -15.75 7.11 -0.59
CA ASN A 229 -16.46 6.71 -1.81
C ASN A 229 -15.56 6.26 -2.98
N LYS A 230 -14.27 5.96 -2.72
CA LYS A 230 -13.34 5.37 -3.68
C LYS A 230 -13.11 3.90 -3.35
N LYS A 231 -12.87 3.09 -4.37
CA LYS A 231 -12.68 1.64 -4.23
C LYS A 231 -11.21 1.28 -4.41
N PHE A 232 -10.66 0.63 -3.40
CA PHE A 232 -9.27 0.19 -3.34
C PHE A 232 -9.23 -1.33 -3.38
N THR A 233 -8.37 -1.88 -4.24
CA THR A 233 -8.18 -3.33 -4.35
C THR A 233 -6.69 -3.63 -4.31
N PHE A 234 -6.28 -4.45 -3.36
CA PHE A 234 -4.89 -4.86 -3.19
C PHE A 234 -4.64 -6.16 -3.94
N THR A 235 -3.39 -6.41 -4.29
CA THR A 235 -2.96 -7.64 -4.97
C THR A 235 -2.59 -8.68 -3.92
N SER A 236 -3.10 -9.91 -4.05
CA SER A 236 -2.74 -11.01 -3.14
C SER A 236 -1.31 -11.46 -3.37
N PHE A 237 -0.53 -11.53 -2.29
CA PHE A 237 0.87 -11.96 -2.26
C PHE A 237 1.14 -12.57 -0.89
N HIS A 238 1.23 -13.90 -0.82
CA HIS A 238 1.48 -14.61 0.43
C HIS A 238 2.90 -14.38 0.95
N GLU A 239 3.04 -14.29 2.27
CA GLU A 239 4.34 -14.11 2.92
C GLU A 239 5.22 -15.35 2.74
N GLY A 240 6.42 -15.17 2.18
CA GLY A 240 7.42 -16.25 2.05
C GLY A 240 7.17 -17.25 0.90
N GLU A 241 6.08 -17.10 0.15
CA GLU A 241 5.76 -17.98 -0.98
C GLU A 241 6.57 -17.60 -2.23
N GLN A 242 7.19 -18.59 -2.87
CA GLN A 242 7.93 -18.40 -4.11
C GLN A 242 7.01 -18.49 -5.34
N PRO A 243 7.35 -17.83 -6.46
CA PRO A 243 6.70 -18.07 -7.75
C PRO A 243 6.73 -19.57 -8.08
N HIS A 244 5.58 -20.13 -8.39
CA HIS A 244 5.43 -21.56 -8.65
C HIS A 244 4.30 -21.84 -9.66
N LEU A 245 4.29 -23.06 -10.19
CA LEU A 245 3.26 -23.50 -11.13
C LEU A 245 1.95 -23.78 -10.40
N ILE A 246 0.84 -23.35 -11.00
CA ILE A 246 -0.51 -23.58 -10.48
C ILE A 246 -1.32 -24.38 -11.50
N SER A 247 -2.29 -25.13 -10.99
CA SER A 247 -3.18 -25.91 -11.86
C SER A 247 -4.18 -25.01 -12.59
N ASP A 248 -4.69 -25.51 -13.71
CA ASP A 248 -5.78 -24.85 -14.44
C ASP A 248 -7.06 -24.73 -13.60
N SER A 249 -7.29 -25.66 -12.66
CA SER A 249 -8.42 -25.59 -11.73
C SER A 249 -8.34 -24.39 -10.75
N VAL A 250 -7.14 -23.85 -10.53
CA VAL A 250 -6.93 -22.61 -9.74
C VAL A 250 -6.98 -21.38 -10.67
N PHE A 251 -6.36 -21.47 -11.84
CA PHE A 251 -6.25 -20.33 -12.76
C PHE A 251 -7.59 -19.98 -13.43
N ASP A 252 -8.28 -20.95 -14.02
CA ASP A 252 -9.45 -20.70 -14.87
C ASP A 252 -10.61 -20.00 -14.16
N PRO A 253 -11.00 -20.38 -12.93
CA PRO A 253 -12.04 -19.66 -12.19
C PRO A 253 -11.66 -18.22 -11.84
N ASN A 254 -10.36 -17.91 -11.83
CA ASN A 254 -9.81 -16.63 -11.39
C ASN A 254 -9.35 -15.71 -12.54
N ARG A 255 -9.54 -16.15 -13.79
CA ARG A 255 -9.19 -15.37 -14.99
C ARG A 255 -9.82 -13.99 -14.99
N ALA A 256 -9.07 -13.01 -15.49
CA ALA A 256 -9.50 -11.62 -15.50
C ALA A 256 -10.78 -11.38 -16.34
N ASP A 257 -11.02 -12.20 -17.38
CA ASP A 257 -12.20 -12.11 -18.24
C ASP A 257 -13.42 -12.90 -17.72
N ILE A 258 -13.22 -13.91 -16.86
CA ILE A 258 -14.29 -14.74 -16.29
C ILE A 258 -14.76 -14.19 -14.95
N ALA A 259 -13.83 -13.76 -14.10
CA ALA A 259 -14.09 -13.25 -12.76
C ALA A 259 -13.51 -11.84 -12.59
N PRO A 260 -13.97 -10.83 -13.35
CA PRO A 260 -13.49 -9.46 -13.19
C PRO A 260 -13.84 -8.93 -11.77
N ILE A 261 -12.98 -8.09 -11.21
CA ILE A 261 -13.23 -7.46 -9.91
C ILE A 261 -14.10 -6.22 -10.15
N ALA A 262 -15.39 -6.33 -9.86
CA ALA A 262 -16.39 -5.33 -10.23
C ALA A 262 -16.19 -3.97 -9.53
N GLY A 263 -16.20 -2.90 -10.34
CA GLY A 263 -16.21 -1.52 -9.86
C GLY A 263 -14.92 -1.05 -9.19
N SER A 264 -13.84 -1.82 -9.26
CA SER A 264 -12.51 -1.39 -8.82
C SER A 264 -11.78 -0.66 -9.97
N ALA A 265 -10.77 0.16 -9.63
CA ALA A 265 -9.68 0.47 -10.56
C ALA A 265 -9.09 -0.83 -11.12
N THR A 266 -8.40 -0.73 -12.27
CA THR A 266 -7.72 -1.87 -12.92
C THR A 266 -6.91 -2.64 -11.89
N VAL A 267 -7.00 -3.97 -11.85
CA VAL A 267 -6.37 -4.76 -10.79
C VAL A 267 -5.15 -5.48 -11.32
N ILE A 268 -4.02 -5.38 -10.60
CA ILE A 268 -2.79 -6.05 -10.99
C ILE A 268 -2.97 -7.59 -10.93
N PRO A 269 -2.73 -8.31 -12.03
CA PRO A 269 -2.77 -9.77 -12.01
C PRO A 269 -1.52 -10.31 -11.29
N ASN A 270 -1.71 -11.38 -10.53
CA ASN A 270 -0.62 -12.12 -9.89
C ASN A 270 -0.35 -13.48 -10.56
N ALA A 271 -1.18 -13.94 -11.49
CA ALA A 271 -0.94 -15.19 -12.20
C ALA A 271 -0.95 -15.03 -13.72
N PHE A 272 -0.09 -15.79 -14.39
CA PHE A 272 0.13 -15.73 -15.83
C PHE A 272 0.09 -17.12 -16.46
N ARG A 273 -0.60 -17.25 -17.59
CA ARG A 273 -0.72 -18.49 -18.37
C ARG A 273 -0.04 -18.36 -19.71
N GLN A 274 0.73 -19.38 -20.07
CA GLN A 274 1.41 -19.47 -21.37
C GLN A 274 1.15 -20.82 -22.02
N SER A 275 1.18 -20.85 -23.34
CA SER A 275 1.05 -22.08 -24.11
C SER A 275 2.21 -22.24 -25.08
N ALA A 276 2.77 -23.43 -25.10
CA ALA A 276 3.76 -23.89 -26.06
C ALA A 276 3.06 -24.60 -27.23
N LEU A 277 3.63 -24.46 -28.43
CA LEU A 277 3.31 -25.20 -29.64
C LEU A 277 4.61 -25.73 -30.23
N ALA A 278 4.63 -27.04 -30.49
CA ALA A 278 5.60 -27.66 -31.39
C ALA A 278 4.82 -28.17 -32.61
N SER A 279 5.10 -27.59 -33.77
CA SER A 279 4.43 -27.91 -35.03
C SER A 279 5.44 -28.18 -36.13
N ASN A 280 5.12 -29.12 -37.01
CA ASN A 280 5.79 -29.30 -38.31
C ASN A 280 4.83 -29.21 -39.51
N GLY A 281 3.63 -28.65 -39.31
CA GLY A 281 2.58 -28.56 -40.32
C GLY A 281 1.78 -29.84 -40.58
N SER A 282 2.17 -30.98 -39.98
CA SER A 282 1.44 -32.27 -40.08
C SER A 282 1.04 -32.85 -38.72
N LEU A 283 1.79 -32.55 -37.67
CA LEU A 283 1.56 -32.93 -36.28
C LEU A 283 1.81 -31.73 -35.38
N ASP A 284 0.81 -31.39 -34.58
CA ASP A 284 0.88 -30.32 -33.59
C ASP A 284 0.82 -30.92 -32.19
N SER A 285 1.75 -30.51 -31.33
CA SER A 285 1.69 -30.76 -29.89
C SER A 285 1.63 -29.43 -29.16
N THR A 286 0.57 -29.23 -28.38
CA THR A 286 0.41 -28.05 -27.53
C THR A 286 0.49 -28.43 -26.06
N ALA A 287 0.98 -27.51 -25.25
CA ALA A 287 0.90 -27.60 -23.80
C ALA A 287 0.67 -26.23 -23.21
N THR A 288 -0.10 -26.16 -22.13
CA THR A 288 -0.40 -24.92 -21.41
C THR A 288 0.07 -25.07 -19.98
N ALA A 289 0.64 -24.01 -19.44
CA ALA A 289 1.05 -23.93 -18.05
C ALA A 289 0.70 -22.56 -17.48
N SER A 290 0.38 -22.54 -16.20
CA SER A 290 0.02 -21.34 -15.45
C SER A 290 0.94 -21.23 -14.24
N ALA A 291 1.39 -20.03 -13.91
CA ALA A 291 2.26 -19.79 -12.76
C ALA A 291 1.86 -18.51 -12.03
N VAL A 292 1.93 -18.54 -10.71
CA VAL A 292 1.76 -17.35 -9.87
C VAL A 292 3.09 -16.61 -9.70
N ALA A 293 3.02 -15.29 -9.68
CA ALA A 293 4.10 -14.37 -9.38
C ALA A 293 3.91 -13.84 -7.96
N ASN A 294 4.96 -13.92 -7.15
CA ASN A 294 4.97 -13.39 -5.80
C ASN A 294 6.33 -12.72 -5.53
N PRO A 295 6.38 -11.40 -5.27
CA PRO A 295 7.62 -10.66 -5.08
C PRO A 295 8.36 -11.01 -3.79
N ILE A 296 7.77 -11.80 -2.88
CA ILE A 296 8.37 -12.27 -1.62
C ILE A 296 8.88 -11.11 -0.75
N ARG A 297 8.16 -9.99 -0.78
CA ARG A 297 8.46 -8.79 0.03
C ARG A 297 7.20 -8.33 0.71
N SER A 298 7.29 -8.04 2.00
CA SER A 298 6.20 -7.46 2.77
C SER A 298 6.55 -6.05 3.23
N TYR A 299 5.53 -5.20 3.31
CA TYR A 299 5.67 -3.80 3.68
C TYR A 299 4.63 -3.43 4.73
N SER A 300 4.93 -2.45 5.58
CA SER A 300 3.95 -1.84 6.46
C SER A 300 3.13 -0.79 5.71
N MET A 301 1.83 -0.72 5.96
CA MET A 301 0.95 0.32 5.44
C MET A 301 1.22 1.62 6.19
N THR A 302 1.77 2.62 5.48
CA THR A 302 2.14 3.92 6.06
C THR A 302 1.83 5.06 5.08
N ILE A 303 1.89 6.30 5.58
CA ILE A 303 2.10 7.52 4.80
C ILE A 303 3.56 7.92 5.07
N PRO A 304 4.53 7.45 4.28
CA PRO A 304 5.93 7.77 4.51
C PRO A 304 6.21 9.26 4.38
N GLN A 305 7.30 9.72 5.00
CA GLN A 305 7.72 11.12 5.00
C GLN A 305 6.57 12.08 5.36
N SER A 306 5.80 11.76 6.40
CA SER A 306 4.71 12.61 6.88
C SER A 306 5.01 13.23 8.23
N TYR A 307 4.25 14.27 8.58
CA TYR A 307 4.48 15.04 9.79
C TYR A 307 3.19 15.56 10.44
N ILE A 308 3.32 15.85 11.74
CA ILE A 308 2.33 16.53 12.58
C ILE A 308 2.98 17.78 13.16
N THR A 309 2.23 18.86 13.30
CA THR A 309 2.68 20.04 14.05
C THR A 309 2.04 20.11 15.43
N LEU A 310 2.78 20.62 16.39
CA LEU A 310 2.33 20.87 17.76
C LEU A 310 2.66 22.31 18.13
N HIS A 311 1.66 23.04 18.60
CA HIS A 311 1.78 24.42 19.07
C HIS A 311 1.40 24.50 20.56
N VAL A 312 2.13 25.33 21.30
CA VAL A 312 1.74 25.73 22.65
C VAL A 312 1.54 27.24 22.63
N LEU A 313 0.34 27.69 22.99
CA LEU A 313 -0.08 29.09 22.88
C LEU A 313 -0.62 29.57 24.23
N ASN A 314 0.16 30.35 24.95
CA ASN A 314 -0.24 30.93 26.24
C ASN A 314 -0.46 32.43 26.07
N THR A 315 -1.70 32.89 26.23
CA THR A 315 -2.07 34.29 26.04
C THR A 315 -2.82 34.84 27.24
N SER A 316 -2.42 36.01 27.72
CA SER A 316 -3.15 36.79 28.73
C SER A 316 -3.89 37.93 28.05
N ASN A 317 -5.19 38.07 28.30
CA ASN A 317 -6.01 39.17 27.84
C ASN A 317 -6.28 40.12 29.00
N TRP A 318 -6.03 41.41 28.78
CA TRP A 318 -6.11 42.44 29.81
C TRP A 318 -7.34 43.30 29.56
N PHE A 319 -8.27 43.32 30.50
CA PHE A 319 -9.54 44.04 30.41
C PHE A 319 -9.62 45.14 31.47
N VAL A 320 -10.10 46.32 31.08
CA VAL A 320 -10.46 47.40 32.01
C VAL A 320 -11.93 47.70 31.81
N ASP A 321 -12.73 47.58 32.89
CA ASP A 321 -14.19 47.76 32.87
C ASP A 321 -14.89 46.97 31.76
N GLY A 322 -14.46 45.72 31.56
CA GLY A 322 -15.01 44.80 30.56
C GLY A 322 -14.51 45.03 29.13
N LYS A 323 -13.76 46.09 28.86
CA LYS A 323 -13.16 46.35 27.54
C LYS A 323 -11.78 45.71 27.44
N LYS A 324 -11.57 44.86 26.42
CA LYS A 324 -10.24 44.29 26.12
C LYS A 324 -9.30 45.41 25.67
N ILE A 325 -8.21 45.61 26.41
CA ILE A 325 -7.19 46.61 26.12
C ILE A 325 -6.07 46.01 25.30
N LYS A 326 -5.55 44.85 25.70
CA LYS A 326 -4.48 44.17 24.97
C LYS A 326 -4.38 42.68 25.28
N SER A 327 -3.61 41.96 24.46
CA SER A 327 -3.18 40.58 24.71
C SER A 327 -1.67 40.53 24.89
N ILE A 328 -1.17 39.71 25.81
CA ILE A 328 0.27 39.46 26.00
C ILE A 328 0.50 37.96 26.10
N SER A 329 1.40 37.41 25.27
CA SER A 329 1.85 36.03 25.44
C SER A 329 2.69 35.87 26.71
N TYR A 330 2.54 34.76 27.42
CA TYR A 330 3.30 34.48 28.66
C TYR A 330 3.99 33.12 28.62
N GLU A 331 4.98 32.92 29.50
CA GLU A 331 5.83 31.73 29.50
C GLU A 331 5.20 30.57 30.29
N THR A 332 5.76 29.37 30.14
CA THR A 332 5.48 28.23 31.03
C THR A 332 6.31 28.26 32.32
N LYS A 333 6.76 29.45 32.71
CA LYS A 333 7.48 29.66 33.96
C LYS A 333 6.45 29.86 35.07
N ALA A 334 6.57 29.06 36.13
CA ALA A 334 5.77 29.22 37.32
C ALA A 334 5.88 30.66 37.85
N ASP A 335 4.72 31.24 38.16
CA ASP A 335 4.62 32.49 38.92
C ASP A 335 5.26 33.72 38.25
N GLN A 336 5.19 33.81 36.91
CA GLN A 336 5.68 34.95 36.16
C GLN A 336 4.81 36.19 36.42
N THR A 337 5.39 37.23 37.01
CA THR A 337 4.77 38.56 37.11
C THR A 337 4.97 39.35 35.83
N ILE A 338 3.89 39.90 35.28
CA ILE A 338 3.86 40.76 34.10
C ILE A 338 3.24 42.10 34.48
N HIS A 339 3.94 43.20 34.18
CA HIS A 339 3.38 44.56 34.26
C HIS A 339 2.72 44.89 32.92
N GLY A 340 1.45 44.54 32.80
CA GLY A 340 0.74 44.59 31.53
C GLY A 340 0.35 46.00 31.14
N LEU A 341 -0.31 46.75 32.00
CA LEU A 341 -0.73 48.12 31.69
C LEU A 341 0.07 49.08 32.55
N VAL A 342 0.96 49.85 31.91
CA VAL A 342 1.79 50.87 32.56
C VAL A 342 1.11 52.22 32.37
N ASP A 343 0.86 52.93 33.47
CA ASP A 343 0.26 54.26 33.51
C ASP A 343 -0.96 54.42 32.58
N TYR A 344 -1.85 53.42 32.61
CA TYR A 344 -3.01 53.38 31.74
C TYR A 344 -4.04 54.43 32.17
N GLN A 345 -4.33 55.35 31.25
CA GLN A 345 -5.28 56.44 31.45
C GLN A 345 -6.71 55.92 31.36
N THR A 346 -7.45 56.02 32.46
CA THR A 346 -8.90 55.79 32.51
C THR A 346 -9.63 57.13 32.67
N PRO A 347 -10.96 57.19 32.45
CA PRO A 347 -11.71 58.43 32.64
C PRO A 347 -11.63 59.01 34.07
N THR A 348 -11.32 58.17 35.05
CA THR A 348 -11.34 58.54 36.48
C THR A 348 -9.95 58.68 37.08
N ARG A 349 -8.93 57.98 36.55
CA ARG A 349 -7.56 57.94 37.10
C ARG A 349 -6.55 57.23 36.20
N VAL A 350 -5.27 57.31 36.58
CA VAL A 350 -4.20 56.47 36.05
C VAL A 350 -4.13 55.16 36.85
N ILE A 351 -4.06 54.02 36.18
CA ILE A 351 -3.86 52.71 36.83
C ILE A 351 -2.68 51.95 36.23
N ASN A 352 -1.96 51.25 37.10
CA ASN A 352 -0.94 50.26 36.75
C ASN A 352 -1.50 48.87 37.02
N CYS A 353 -1.52 48.01 36.00
CA CYS A 353 -2.12 46.68 36.09
C CYS A 353 -1.04 45.60 35.98
N PHE A 354 -1.11 44.63 36.88
CA PHE A 354 -0.17 43.52 36.99
C PHE A 354 -0.91 42.18 37.00
N GLY A 355 -0.21 41.14 36.55
CA GLY A 355 -0.71 39.77 36.52
C GLY A 355 0.40 38.80 36.85
N LYS A 356 0.16 37.89 37.78
CA LYS A 356 1.03 36.75 38.08
C LYS A 356 0.44 35.54 37.38
N LEU A 357 1.20 34.92 36.46
CA LEU A 357 0.73 33.91 35.50
C LEU A 357 1.64 32.67 35.51
N GLY A 358 1.18 31.59 34.88
CA GLY A 358 2.00 30.39 34.62
C GLY A 358 2.13 29.43 35.81
N GLY A 359 1.39 29.67 36.90
CA GLY A 359 1.40 28.81 38.09
C GLY A 359 1.02 27.35 37.80
N GLU A 360 0.24 27.11 36.75
CA GLU A 360 -0.14 25.77 36.29
C GLU A 360 1.04 24.90 35.81
N TYR A 361 2.15 25.51 35.41
CA TYR A 361 3.31 24.85 34.82
C TYR A 361 4.40 24.56 35.86
N ALA A 362 4.06 24.65 37.15
CA ALA A 362 4.98 24.37 38.25
C ALA A 362 5.52 22.92 38.23
N SER A 363 4.74 21.99 37.67
CA SER A 363 5.10 20.57 37.59
C SER A 363 6.17 20.24 36.54
N GLY A 364 6.42 21.12 35.57
CA GLY A 364 7.44 20.90 34.55
C GLY A 364 7.27 21.74 33.30
N ARG A 365 8.32 21.77 32.48
CA ARG A 365 8.38 22.54 31.22
C ARG A 365 8.49 21.68 29.97
N ASN A 366 8.32 20.38 30.06
CA ASN A 366 8.21 19.53 28.87
C ASN A 366 6.79 19.55 28.30
N ILE A 367 6.66 19.16 27.03
CA ILE A 367 5.36 19.22 26.33
C ILE A 367 4.31 18.37 27.04
N MET A 368 4.67 17.20 27.59
CA MET A 368 3.72 16.37 28.33
C MET A 368 3.22 17.03 29.63
N ALA A 369 4.10 17.72 30.36
CA ALA A 369 3.73 18.46 31.56
C ALA A 369 2.76 19.59 31.24
N ILE A 370 2.95 20.27 30.10
CA ILE A 370 2.04 21.31 29.60
C ILE A 370 0.67 20.72 29.26
N ILE A 371 0.62 19.57 28.60
CA ILE A 371 -0.64 18.87 28.31
C ILE A 371 -1.35 18.47 29.61
N LYS A 372 -0.62 17.86 30.55
CA LYS A 372 -1.15 17.45 31.87
C LYS A 372 -1.59 18.62 32.74
N ALA A 373 -1.10 19.83 32.48
CA ALA A 373 -1.50 21.02 33.22
C ALA A 373 -2.94 21.46 32.91
N LEU A 374 -3.51 21.06 31.75
CA LEU A 374 -4.90 21.29 31.39
C LEU A 374 -5.84 20.53 32.33
N LYS A 375 -6.81 21.22 32.94
CA LYS A 375 -7.84 20.59 33.80
C LYS A 375 -8.98 19.97 33.01
N ALA A 376 -8.64 19.17 32.00
CA ALA A 376 -9.60 18.45 31.20
C ALA A 376 -9.03 17.07 30.85
N ASP A 377 -9.92 16.18 30.42
CA ASP A 377 -9.49 14.90 29.86
C ASP A 377 -8.77 15.13 28.53
N TYR A 378 -7.45 15.00 28.53
CA TYR A 378 -6.60 15.15 27.35
C TYR A 378 -6.48 13.86 26.52
N GLU A 379 -7.06 12.74 26.97
CA GLU A 379 -7.01 11.45 26.26
C GLU A 379 -7.54 11.51 24.82
N PRO A 380 -8.63 12.24 24.49
CA PRO A 380 -9.08 12.37 23.11
C PRO A 380 -8.00 12.92 22.17
N ALA A 381 -7.24 13.93 22.63
CA ALA A 381 -6.15 14.52 21.87
C ALA A 381 -4.97 13.57 21.72
N MET A 382 -4.59 12.87 22.80
CA MET A 382 -3.50 11.90 22.76
C MET A 382 -3.83 10.71 21.85
N LYS A 383 -5.07 10.20 21.88
CA LYS A 383 -5.53 9.13 20.97
C LYS A 383 -5.52 9.58 19.52
N LYS A 384 -5.96 10.82 19.25
CA LYS A 384 -5.94 11.38 17.89
C LYS A 384 -4.51 11.54 17.37
N LEU A 385 -3.61 12.05 18.20
CA LEU A 385 -2.19 12.20 17.91
C LEU A 385 -1.54 10.83 17.63
N LEU A 386 -1.78 9.85 18.51
CA LEU A 386 -1.27 8.48 18.35
C LEU A 386 -1.77 7.85 17.05
N GLN A 387 -3.07 7.95 16.72
CA GLN A 387 -3.61 7.38 15.48
C GLN A 387 -2.90 7.93 14.24
N ARG A 388 -2.63 9.25 14.20
CA ARG A 388 -1.90 9.85 13.08
C ARG A 388 -0.43 9.44 13.04
N ILE A 389 0.24 9.30 14.19
CA ILE A 389 1.60 8.77 14.26
C ILE A 389 1.64 7.30 13.82
N GLN A 390 0.61 6.51 14.14
CA GLN A 390 0.49 5.13 13.68
C GLN A 390 0.28 5.02 12.17
N GLY A 391 -0.23 6.07 11.52
CA GLY A 391 -0.19 6.19 10.07
C GLY A 391 1.22 6.37 9.49
N MET A 392 2.20 6.78 10.30
CA MET A 392 3.61 6.92 9.91
C MET A 392 4.43 5.70 10.31
N ASP A 393 4.32 5.27 11.58
CA ASP A 393 4.93 4.06 12.16
C ASP A 393 3.83 3.24 12.85
N PRO A 394 3.35 2.14 12.23
CA PRO A 394 2.28 1.31 12.77
C PRO A 394 2.61 0.66 14.11
N SER A 395 3.90 0.53 14.44
CA SER A 395 4.39 -0.05 15.70
C SER A 395 4.47 0.98 16.85
N PHE A 396 4.10 2.24 16.59
CA PHE A 396 4.15 3.29 17.59
C PHE A 396 3.06 3.10 18.66
N THR A 397 3.40 3.36 19.92
CA THR A 397 2.53 3.10 21.07
C THR A 397 2.31 4.36 21.90
N MET A 398 1.26 4.37 22.72
CA MET A 398 1.01 5.48 23.65
C MET A 398 2.19 5.71 24.59
N ALA A 399 2.81 4.62 25.09
CA ALA A 399 3.97 4.73 25.97
C ALA A 399 5.17 5.41 25.28
N LYS A 400 5.44 5.10 24.00
CA LYS A 400 6.46 5.78 23.20
C LYS A 400 6.10 7.26 22.99
N LEU A 401 4.83 7.58 22.73
CA LEU A 401 4.35 8.95 22.57
C LEU A 401 4.54 9.78 23.84
N THR A 402 4.05 9.29 24.98
CA THR A 402 4.20 9.97 26.27
C THR A 402 5.67 10.24 26.58
N LYS A 403 6.54 9.23 26.43
CA LYS A 403 7.98 9.38 26.67
C LYS A 403 8.62 10.40 25.73
N MET A 404 8.21 10.44 24.46
CA MET A 404 8.71 11.43 23.50
C MET A 404 8.36 12.87 23.93
N LEU A 405 7.11 13.09 24.35
CA LEU A 405 6.64 14.41 24.80
C LEU A 405 7.23 14.82 26.16
N GLU A 406 7.54 13.86 27.03
CA GLU A 406 8.25 14.10 28.30
C GLU A 406 9.71 14.50 28.09
N ASN A 407 10.35 13.96 27.04
CA ASN A 407 11.73 14.27 26.68
C ASN A 407 11.87 15.61 25.90
N GLN A 408 10.78 16.12 25.32
CA GLN A 408 10.81 17.39 24.60
C GLN A 408 10.53 18.57 25.54
N ASN A 409 11.57 19.34 25.84
CA ASN A 409 11.41 20.60 26.56
C ASN A 409 10.74 21.66 25.67
N TYR A 410 9.81 22.41 26.26
CA TYR A 410 9.22 23.58 25.63
C TYR A 410 10.20 24.76 25.64
N ASP A 411 10.27 25.46 24.51
CA ASP A 411 11.00 26.70 24.29
C ASP A 411 10.02 27.75 23.78
N LYS A 412 9.95 28.88 24.47
CA LYS A 412 9.07 30.00 24.12
C LYS A 412 9.43 30.68 22.80
N ASN A 413 10.67 30.54 22.34
CA ASN A 413 11.14 31.13 21.09
C ASN A 413 10.82 30.25 19.88
N VAL A 414 10.34 29.03 20.14
CA VAL A 414 9.92 28.07 19.13
C VAL A 414 8.42 28.24 18.91
N SER A 415 8.02 28.48 17.67
CA SER A 415 6.59 28.68 17.37
C SER A 415 5.83 27.37 17.30
N ARG A 416 6.54 26.25 17.10
CA ARG A 416 5.98 24.91 16.93
C ARG A 416 7.03 23.80 17.04
N TYR A 417 6.53 22.59 17.23
CA TYR A 417 7.28 21.36 17.10
C TYR A 417 6.72 20.53 15.95
N TYR A 418 7.60 19.84 15.23
CA TYR A 418 7.26 18.86 14.21
C TYR A 418 7.48 17.47 14.79
N ILE A 419 6.47 16.63 14.74
CA ILE A 419 6.58 15.19 14.95
C ILE A 419 6.58 14.55 13.56
N PHE A 420 7.65 13.86 13.18
CA PHE A 420 7.79 13.33 11.81
C PHE A 420 8.48 11.98 11.80
N ALA A 421 8.23 11.19 10.76
CA ALA A 421 8.98 9.97 10.49
C ALA A 421 10.29 10.29 9.76
N LYS A 422 11.42 10.07 10.43
CA LYS A 422 12.72 10.04 9.78
C LYS A 422 12.93 8.66 9.15
N ASP A 423 12.97 8.62 7.83
CA ASP A 423 13.18 7.41 7.05
C ASP A 423 14.47 7.54 6.23
N ASP A 424 15.58 7.07 6.80
CA ASP A 424 16.89 7.08 6.13
C ASP A 424 17.10 5.84 5.22
N SER A 425 16.16 4.89 5.27
CA SER A 425 16.21 3.70 4.42
C SER A 425 15.89 4.04 2.96
N ALA A 426 16.53 3.35 2.02
CA ALA A 426 16.42 3.66 0.60
C ALA A 426 14.99 3.48 0.03
N ASP A 427 14.18 2.60 0.66
CA ASP A 427 12.80 2.33 0.29
C ASP A 427 11.78 3.00 1.25
N HIS A 428 12.23 3.80 2.25
CA HIS A 428 11.39 4.42 3.29
C HIS A 428 10.47 3.44 4.04
N THR A 429 11.06 2.39 4.60
CA THR A 429 10.35 1.28 5.27
C THR A 429 10.67 1.13 6.75
N ASP A 430 11.51 2.00 7.32
CA ASP A 430 11.96 1.92 8.71
C ASP A 430 11.80 3.29 9.39
N PRO A 431 10.55 3.72 9.61
CA PRO A 431 10.25 5.05 10.12
C PRO A 431 10.72 5.18 11.56
N GLN A 432 11.56 6.18 11.82
CA GLN A 432 11.97 6.58 13.17
C GLN A 432 11.26 7.87 13.54
N ILE A 433 10.25 7.79 14.40
CA ILE A 433 9.48 8.97 14.81
C ILE A 433 10.34 9.88 15.70
N GLN A 434 10.47 11.14 15.30
CA GLN A 434 11.21 12.18 16.00
C GLN A 434 10.33 13.40 16.27
N ILE A 435 10.70 14.18 17.28
CA ILE A 435 10.13 15.50 17.56
C ILE A 435 11.24 16.56 17.49
N GLN A 436 10.98 17.68 16.82
CA GLN A 436 11.95 18.77 16.72
C GLN A 436 11.27 20.13 16.56
N ALA A 437 11.90 21.18 17.11
CA ALA A 437 11.47 22.56 16.91
C ALA A 437 11.59 23.02 15.43
N ASP A 438 10.83 24.04 15.04
CA ASP A 438 10.96 24.71 13.73
C ASP A 438 12.34 25.32 13.45
N THR A 439 13.08 25.66 14.51
CA THR A 439 14.47 26.14 14.43
C THR A 439 15.51 25.02 14.38
N GLY A 440 15.08 23.75 14.45
CA GLY A 440 15.95 22.58 14.43
C GLY A 440 16.31 22.07 13.03
N SER A 441 17.02 20.95 12.99
CA SER A 441 17.45 20.24 11.77
C SER A 441 16.33 19.38 11.17
N LEU A 442 15.34 20.04 10.57
CA LEU A 442 14.22 19.35 9.92
C LEU A 442 14.61 18.79 8.53
N PRO A 443 13.99 17.68 8.09
CA PRO A 443 14.15 17.18 6.73
C PRO A 443 13.75 18.21 5.66
N THR A 444 14.43 18.21 4.53
CA THR A 444 14.22 19.17 3.43
C THR A 444 12.84 19.08 2.76
N TRP A 445 12.13 17.97 2.96
CA TRP A 445 10.77 17.77 2.45
C TRP A 445 9.69 18.39 3.34
N ILE A 446 10.04 18.94 4.51
CA ILE A 446 9.13 19.73 5.36
C ILE A 446 9.27 21.21 4.98
N ASP A 447 8.22 21.82 4.44
CA ASP A 447 8.18 23.26 4.19
C ASP A 447 7.75 24.02 5.45
N VAL A 448 8.74 24.50 6.21
CA VAL A 448 8.52 25.26 7.44
C VAL A 448 7.81 26.60 7.17
N LYS A 449 7.95 27.17 5.97
CA LYS A 449 7.42 28.51 5.65
C LYS A 449 5.95 28.47 5.27
N ASN A 450 5.53 27.48 4.48
CA ASN A 450 4.17 27.39 3.93
C ASN A 450 3.30 26.28 4.54
N TRP A 451 3.73 25.74 5.69
CA TRP A 451 3.05 24.65 6.40
C TRP A 451 1.52 24.78 6.53
N GLN A 452 0.95 26.00 6.66
CA GLN A 452 -0.51 26.14 6.81
C GLN A 452 -1.25 25.63 5.58
N GLU A 453 -0.64 25.74 4.41
CA GLU A 453 -1.24 25.29 3.16
C GLU A 453 -1.27 23.77 3.04
N ASP A 454 -0.47 23.07 3.85
CA ASP A 454 -0.41 21.62 3.86
C ASP A 454 -1.61 21.00 4.59
N PHE A 455 -2.23 21.72 5.54
CA PHE A 455 -3.38 21.23 6.28
C PHE A 455 -4.69 21.52 5.55
N ASP A 456 -5.30 20.47 5.01
CA ASP A 456 -6.54 20.56 4.23
C ASP A 456 -7.81 20.42 5.09
N GLY A 457 -7.69 20.27 6.40
CA GLY A 457 -8.80 20.28 7.36
C GLY A 457 -9.07 21.62 8.03
N THR A 458 -10.22 21.71 8.70
CA THR A 458 -10.60 22.83 9.56
C THR A 458 -10.35 22.50 11.03
N ALA A 459 -9.82 23.48 11.76
CA ALA A 459 -9.53 23.35 13.18
C ALA A 459 -10.82 23.28 14.00
N LYS A 460 -10.86 22.39 15.00
CA LYS A 460 -11.97 22.27 15.94
C LYS A 460 -11.46 21.94 17.34
N ASP A 461 -12.14 22.48 18.34
CA ASP A 461 -11.89 22.17 19.74
C ASP A 461 -12.13 20.67 19.97
N LEU A 462 -11.11 20.00 20.49
CA LEU A 462 -11.14 18.57 20.84
C LEU A 462 -11.31 18.37 22.33
N VAL A 463 -10.71 19.26 23.13
CA VAL A 463 -10.77 19.26 24.59
C VAL A 463 -10.92 20.71 25.05
N THR A 464 -11.87 21.00 25.92
CA THR A 464 -12.08 22.32 26.51
C THR A 464 -11.97 22.22 28.03
N GLU A 465 -11.07 22.99 28.61
CA GLU A 465 -10.93 23.12 30.07
C GLU A 465 -11.97 24.11 30.61
N PRO A 466 -12.64 23.79 31.73
CA PRO A 466 -13.55 24.71 32.38
C PRO A 466 -12.82 25.98 32.86
N THR A 467 -13.50 27.11 32.80
CA THR A 467 -12.96 28.36 33.31
C THR A 467 -12.80 28.31 34.83
N THR A 468 -11.58 28.51 35.32
CA THR A 468 -11.26 28.60 36.76
C THR A 468 -10.89 30.03 37.14
N THR A 469 -11.21 30.44 38.38
CA THR A 469 -10.94 31.79 38.88
C THR A 469 -9.81 31.76 39.90
N ASP A 470 -8.84 32.66 39.76
CA ASP A 470 -7.74 32.97 40.69
C ASP A 470 -6.86 31.79 41.18
N GLU A 471 -6.95 30.59 40.58
CA GLU A 471 -6.23 29.41 41.07
C GLU A 471 -4.76 29.35 40.63
N TYR A 472 -4.48 29.72 39.37
CA TYR A 472 -3.12 29.70 38.78
C TYR A 472 -2.68 31.05 38.23
N ALA A 473 -3.54 32.05 38.40
CA ALA A 473 -3.27 33.41 38.01
C ALA A 473 -3.81 34.35 39.06
N ASN A 474 -3.17 35.50 39.23
CA ASN A 474 -3.64 36.56 40.10
C ASN A 474 -3.51 37.89 39.36
N ALA A 475 -4.52 38.75 39.49
CA ALA A 475 -4.52 40.11 38.95
C ALA A 475 -4.48 41.10 40.12
N TRP A 476 -3.68 42.16 40.00
CA TRP A 476 -3.75 43.30 40.92
C TRP A 476 -3.46 44.61 40.18
N GLN A 477 -3.91 45.72 40.76
CA GLN A 477 -3.69 47.05 40.20
C GLN A 477 -3.26 48.04 41.28
N SER A 478 -2.57 49.10 40.85
CA SER A 478 -2.18 50.24 41.67
C SER A 478 -2.59 51.55 40.98
N PRO A 479 -3.36 52.44 41.63
CA PRO A 479 -4.02 52.25 42.93
C PRO A 479 -5.09 51.15 42.90
N PRO A 480 -5.45 50.53 44.05
CA PRO A 480 -6.50 49.52 44.15
C PRO A 480 -7.83 49.99 43.56
N GLY A 481 -8.69 49.10 43.07
CA GLY A 481 -9.98 49.45 42.46
C GLY A 481 -11.14 48.55 42.86
N THR A 482 -12.36 49.01 42.59
CA THR A 482 -13.61 48.28 42.87
C THR A 482 -14.44 48.00 41.60
N PRO A 483 -14.78 46.75 41.28
CA PRO A 483 -14.46 45.52 42.01
C PRO A 483 -12.96 45.21 41.98
N GLN A 484 -12.53 44.37 42.93
CA GLN A 484 -11.16 43.89 42.98
C GLN A 484 -10.80 43.20 41.66
N PRO A 485 -9.55 43.35 41.18
CA PRO A 485 -9.12 42.66 39.98
C PRO A 485 -9.27 41.14 40.12
N THR A 486 -9.57 40.47 39.01
CA THR A 486 -9.76 39.01 38.99
C THR A 486 -9.06 38.40 37.79
N ALA A 487 -8.59 37.17 37.94
CA ALA A 487 -8.01 36.37 36.87
C ALA A 487 -8.88 35.14 36.59
N LYS A 488 -9.17 34.90 35.32
CA LYS A 488 -9.90 33.71 34.85
C LYS A 488 -9.06 32.95 33.84
N ASN A 489 -8.80 31.68 34.11
CA ASN A 489 -8.01 30.79 33.26
C ASN A 489 -8.92 29.80 32.55
N SER A 490 -8.67 29.59 31.27
CA SER A 490 -9.32 28.57 30.44
C SER A 490 -8.31 27.99 29.46
N GLY A 491 -8.52 26.75 29.05
CA GLY A 491 -7.66 26.05 28.10
C GLY A 491 -8.45 25.32 27.03
N VAL A 492 -7.83 25.10 25.89
CA VAL A 492 -8.39 24.33 24.79
C VAL A 492 -7.30 23.58 24.05
N MET A 493 -7.56 22.33 23.70
CA MET A 493 -6.78 21.62 22.70
C MET A 493 -7.56 21.62 21.38
N ILE A 494 -6.98 22.22 20.35
CA ILE A 494 -7.61 22.35 19.03
C ILE A 494 -6.91 21.39 18.09
N TRP A 495 -7.68 20.57 17.39
CA TRP A 495 -7.17 19.67 16.38
C TRP A 495 -7.57 20.16 14.99
N GLN A 496 -6.59 20.31 14.10
CA GLN A 496 -6.79 20.51 12.68
C GLN A 496 -6.23 19.28 11.95
N PRO A 497 -7.09 18.44 11.33
CA PRO A 497 -6.63 17.26 10.61
C PRO A 497 -5.96 17.65 9.29
N GLY A 498 -5.01 16.82 8.86
CA GLY A 498 -4.56 16.76 7.48
C GLY A 498 -4.84 15.38 6.89
N SER A 499 -5.13 15.30 5.59
CA SER A 499 -5.33 14.03 4.90
C SER A 499 -4.02 13.24 4.75
N GLY A 500 -2.87 13.92 4.70
CA GLY A 500 -1.56 13.35 4.40
C GLY A 500 -1.15 13.46 2.93
N TYR A 501 -2.00 14.00 2.05
CA TYR A 501 -1.66 14.20 0.63
C TYR A 501 -0.44 15.10 0.40
N THR A 502 -0.32 16.15 1.23
CA THR A 502 0.79 17.10 1.30
C THR A 502 1.85 16.68 2.31
N LYS A 503 1.81 15.43 2.81
CA LYS A 503 2.60 14.90 3.92
C LYS A 503 2.20 15.40 5.31
N ALA A 504 1.37 16.43 5.43
CA ALA A 504 0.81 16.86 6.71
C ALA A 504 -0.40 15.99 7.12
N VAL A 505 -0.35 15.34 8.28
CA VAL A 505 -1.42 14.43 8.76
C VAL A 505 -2.19 14.95 9.97
N GLY A 506 -1.70 16.01 10.63
CA GLY A 506 -2.43 16.68 11.69
C GLY A 506 -1.69 17.82 12.37
N ASN A 507 -2.44 18.69 13.02
CA ASN A 507 -1.94 19.86 13.69
C ASN A 507 -2.67 20.04 15.03
N LEU A 508 -1.92 20.04 16.12
CA LEU A 508 -2.44 20.13 17.49
C LEU A 508 -2.03 21.45 18.12
N PHE A 509 -3.00 22.27 18.49
CA PHE A 509 -2.77 23.46 19.31
C PHE A 509 -3.13 23.17 20.76
N ILE A 510 -2.24 23.50 21.67
CA ILE A 510 -2.46 23.49 23.11
C ILE A 510 -2.50 24.95 23.52
N ALA A 511 -3.71 25.51 23.64
CA ALA A 511 -3.91 26.93 23.88
C ALA A 511 -4.46 27.17 25.28
N ARG A 512 -3.87 28.12 26.00
CA ARG A 512 -4.42 28.67 27.24
C ARG A 512 -4.60 30.16 27.15
N THR A 513 -5.73 30.58 27.71
CA THR A 513 -6.13 31.97 27.79
C THR A 513 -6.37 32.35 29.25
N THR A 514 -5.69 33.39 29.70
CA THR A 514 -5.91 34.01 31.02
C THR A 514 -6.51 35.40 30.85
N ASN A 515 -7.75 35.59 31.26
CA ASN A 515 -8.42 36.89 31.24
C ASN A 515 -8.19 37.59 32.59
N LEU A 516 -7.47 38.70 32.58
CA LEU A 516 -7.21 39.57 33.72
C LEU A 516 -8.14 40.77 33.64
N ASN A 517 -8.99 40.95 34.65
CA ASN A 517 -10.01 42.00 34.70
C ASN A 517 -9.63 43.03 35.75
N PHE A 518 -9.62 44.29 35.37
CA PHE A 518 -9.28 45.45 36.19
C PHE A 518 -10.42 46.47 36.17
N SER A 519 -10.41 47.41 37.12
CA SER A 519 -11.42 48.48 37.19
C SER A 519 -10.82 49.87 37.23
N SER A 520 -11.43 50.81 36.49
CA SER A 520 -11.10 52.24 36.59
C SER A 520 -11.63 52.87 37.88
N LYS A 521 -12.62 52.27 38.55
CA LYS A 521 -13.24 52.84 39.73
C LYS A 521 -12.33 52.72 40.96
N PRO A 522 -12.27 53.76 41.81
CA PRO A 522 -11.51 53.77 43.06
C PRO A 522 -11.72 52.55 43.95
#